data_AF-A0A1F7X0J8-F1
#
_entry.id   AF-A0A1F7X0J8-F1
#
_cell.length_a   1.000
_cell.length_b   1.000
_cell.length_c   1.000
_cell.angle_alpha   90.00
_cell.angle_beta   90.00
_cell.angle_gamma   90.00
#
_symmetry.space_group_name_H-M   'P 1'
#
loop_
_entity.id
_entity.type
_entity.pdbx_description
1 polymer ?
#
loop_
_entity_poly.entity_id
_entity_poly.type
_entity_poly.pdbx_seq_one_letter_code
_entity_poly.pdbx_strand_id
1 'polypeptide(L)'
;MENYLLQFDEIKNLTASELIGLLNSKKGVPLKDLRLYDLSHFKGQNIYPGIGVYVFKDANEPIYVGKCSSSSFIERIPKHFDSRKVAWFHRLLELITLKKLDLKIISDDSLLKASDYAFENTSLILINFSIDQKASIKSLEKLLRIILKPLNKFKNKKLKDYNMIVSEYIDIQKNK
;
A
#
# COMPACT_ATOMS: atom_id res chain seq x y z
N MET A 1 13.38 -8.88 11.25
CA MET A 1 12.35 -8.38 10.32
C MET A 1 11.51 -7.32 11.02
N GLU A 2 12.01 -6.09 11.18
CA GLU A 2 11.42 -5.14 12.15
C GLU A 2 10.75 -3.89 11.58
N ASN A 3 10.68 -3.73 10.26
CA ASN A 3 10.37 -2.42 9.68
C ASN A 3 9.28 -2.47 8.60
N TYR A 4 8.15 -3.14 8.83
CA TYR A 4 7.05 -3.19 7.85
C TYR A 4 5.71 -2.60 8.32
N LEU A 5 5.48 -2.43 9.62
CA LEU A 5 4.28 -1.77 10.15
C LEU A 5 4.58 -0.33 10.60
N LEU A 6 3.60 0.55 10.45
CA LEU A 6 3.45 1.87 11.08
C LEU A 6 2.04 1.99 11.63
N GLN A 7 1.87 2.72 12.73
CA GLN A 7 0.58 3.25 13.15
C GLN A 7 0.37 4.63 12.54
N PHE A 8 -0.87 4.96 12.23
CA PHE A 8 -1.20 6.28 11.68
C PHE A 8 -0.79 7.43 12.62
N ASP A 9 -0.89 7.22 13.94
CA ASP A 9 -0.46 8.20 14.94
C ASP A 9 1.03 8.54 14.87
N GLU A 10 1.88 7.64 14.39
CA GLU A 10 3.32 7.87 14.21
C GLU A 10 3.62 8.79 13.02
N ILE A 11 2.69 8.91 12.07
CA ILE A 11 2.92 9.64 10.80
C ILE A 11 2.04 10.87 10.62
N LYS A 12 0.95 11.01 11.38
CA LYS A 12 -0.06 12.06 11.15
C LYS A 12 0.46 13.48 11.30
N ASN A 13 1.54 13.66 12.08
CA ASN A 13 2.17 14.96 12.33
C ASN A 13 3.40 15.21 11.44
N LEU A 14 3.75 14.27 10.58
CA LEU A 14 4.82 14.48 9.60
C LEU A 14 4.32 15.39 8.48
N THR A 15 5.24 16.16 7.92
CA THR A 15 5.06 16.77 6.60
C THR A 15 5.02 15.70 5.52
N ALA A 16 4.45 16.03 4.35
CA ALA A 16 4.49 15.13 3.21
C ALA A 16 5.93 14.75 2.79
N SER A 17 6.88 15.70 2.89
CA SER A 17 8.30 15.44 2.60
C SER A 17 8.91 14.41 3.57
N GLU A 18 8.68 14.57 4.87
CA GLU A 18 9.16 13.62 5.89
C GLU A 18 8.52 12.25 5.72
N LEU A 19 7.22 12.18 5.41
CA LEU A 19 6.54 10.92 5.15
C LEU A 19 7.12 10.18 3.93
N ILE A 20 7.50 10.90 2.87
CA ILE A 20 8.22 10.31 1.72
C ILE A 20 9.55 9.73 2.18
N GLY A 21 10.35 10.51 2.92
CA GLY A 21 11.65 10.06 3.44
C GLY A 21 11.53 8.80 4.28
N LEU A 22 10.57 8.79 5.21
CA LEU A 22 10.26 7.64 6.06
C LEU A 22 9.93 6.39 5.22
N LEU A 23 8.96 6.48 4.30
CA LEU A 23 8.50 5.33 3.52
C LEU A 23 9.55 4.84 2.51
N ASN A 24 10.40 5.72 2.00
CA ASN A 24 11.50 5.35 1.12
C ASN A 24 12.60 4.58 1.88
N SER A 25 12.95 5.02 3.10
CA SER A 25 13.94 4.35 3.96
C SER A 25 13.48 2.98 4.49
N LYS A 26 12.16 2.77 4.55
CA LYS A 26 11.56 1.58 5.12
C LYS A 26 11.54 0.44 4.08
N LYS A 27 12.18 -0.68 4.40
CA LYS A 27 12.31 -1.83 3.48
C LYS A 27 10.99 -2.60 3.29
N GLY A 28 10.13 -2.65 4.30
CA GLY A 28 8.98 -3.53 4.32
C GLY A 28 9.34 -5.00 4.61
N VAL A 29 8.35 -5.88 4.52
CA VAL A 29 8.50 -7.33 4.61
C VAL A 29 8.47 -7.92 3.20
N PRO A 30 9.48 -8.72 2.78
CA PRO A 30 9.44 -9.39 1.48
C PRO A 30 8.19 -10.26 1.35
N LEU A 31 7.52 -10.24 0.20
CA LEU A 31 6.27 -10.97 0.03
C LEU A 31 6.44 -12.48 0.11
N LYS A 32 7.51 -13.04 -0.44
CA LYS A 32 7.83 -14.47 -0.29
C LYS A 32 7.97 -14.94 1.16
N ASP A 33 8.30 -14.02 2.07
CA ASP A 33 8.50 -14.30 3.49
C ASP A 33 7.27 -13.93 4.34
N LEU A 34 6.27 -13.27 3.75
CA LEU A 34 5.09 -12.76 4.44
C LEU A 34 4.16 -13.91 4.85
N ARG A 35 3.90 -14.03 6.15
CA ARG A 35 2.98 -15.03 6.72
C ARG A 35 1.64 -14.39 7.08
N LEU A 36 0.60 -15.22 7.20
CA LEU A 36 -0.69 -14.78 7.74
C LEU A 36 -0.56 -14.15 9.14
N TYR A 37 0.38 -14.65 9.95
CA TYR A 37 0.70 -14.09 11.25
C TYR A 37 1.15 -12.63 11.16
N ASP A 38 1.98 -12.28 10.17
CA ASP A 38 2.53 -10.94 9.99
C ASP A 38 1.46 -9.90 9.58
N LEU A 39 0.33 -10.36 9.03
CA LEU A 39 -0.82 -9.52 8.65
C LEU A 39 -1.80 -9.27 9.80
N SER A 40 -1.66 -9.99 10.91
CA SER A 40 -2.53 -9.91 12.09
C SER A 40 -1.77 -9.56 13.37
N HIS A 41 -0.45 -9.73 13.38
CA HIS A 41 0.43 -9.50 14.51
C HIS A 41 1.72 -8.80 14.06
N PHE A 42 2.28 -7.99 14.95
CA PHE A 42 3.57 -7.36 14.77
C PHE A 42 4.30 -7.31 16.12
N LYS A 43 5.53 -7.83 16.17
CA LYS A 43 6.35 -7.91 17.40
C LYS A 43 5.58 -8.51 18.61
N GLY A 44 4.80 -9.57 18.35
CA GLY A 44 4.01 -10.26 19.38
C GLY A 44 2.73 -9.54 19.82
N GLN A 45 2.39 -8.39 19.21
CA GLN A 45 1.16 -7.64 19.50
C GLN A 45 0.17 -7.73 18.33
N ASN A 46 -1.13 -7.68 18.64
CA ASN A 46 -2.18 -7.69 17.63
C ASN A 46 -2.17 -6.39 16.81
N ILE A 47 -2.29 -6.52 15.49
CA ILE A 47 -2.62 -5.42 14.59
C ILE A 47 -4.14 -5.28 14.58
N TYR A 48 -4.68 -4.56 15.56
CA TYR A 48 -6.13 -4.32 15.67
C TYR A 48 -6.49 -2.89 15.23
N PRO A 49 -7.59 -2.71 14.46
CA PRO A 49 -8.46 -3.72 13.86
C PRO A 49 -7.90 -4.29 12.54
N GLY A 50 -6.65 -3.96 12.18
CA GLY A 50 -6.02 -4.46 10.96
C GLY A 50 -6.55 -3.78 9.70
N ILE A 51 -6.95 -2.52 9.80
CA ILE A 51 -7.43 -1.71 8.68
C ILE A 51 -6.44 -0.57 8.43
N GLY A 52 -6.41 -0.07 7.20
CA GLY A 52 -5.57 1.08 6.89
C GLY A 52 -5.10 1.12 5.44
N VAL A 53 -3.87 1.59 5.26
CA VAL A 53 -3.23 1.80 3.97
C VAL A 53 -2.02 0.88 3.87
N TYR A 54 -1.70 0.41 2.67
CA TYR A 54 -0.53 -0.41 2.42
C TYR A 54 0.18 0.02 1.15
N VAL A 55 1.49 -0.23 1.13
CA VAL A 55 2.37 0.09 0.02
C VAL A 55 3.14 -1.16 -0.38
N PHE A 56 2.99 -1.59 -1.62
CA PHE A 56 3.90 -2.57 -2.22
C PHE A 56 5.08 -1.83 -2.85
N LYS A 57 6.29 -2.32 -2.59
CA LYS A 57 7.53 -1.79 -3.14
C LYS A 57 8.21 -2.86 -3.97
N ASP A 58 8.80 -2.48 -5.09
CA ASP A 58 9.74 -3.29 -5.86
C ASP A 58 11.13 -2.73 -5.55
N ALA A 59 11.95 -3.53 -4.86
CA ALA A 59 13.12 -3.04 -4.12
C ALA A 59 12.78 -1.81 -3.24
N ASN A 60 13.20 -0.61 -3.62
CA ASN A 60 12.92 0.63 -2.90
C ASN A 60 11.86 1.53 -3.56
N GLU A 61 11.34 1.15 -4.72
CA GLU A 61 10.36 1.92 -5.48
C GLU A 61 8.93 1.56 -5.08
N PRO A 62 8.09 2.49 -4.59
CA PRO A 62 6.66 2.22 -4.40
C PRO A 62 5.98 1.93 -5.74
N ILE A 63 5.47 0.71 -5.91
CA ILE A 63 4.80 0.31 -7.17
C ILE A 63 3.28 0.35 -7.05
N TYR A 64 2.73 0.20 -5.85
CA TYR A 64 1.30 0.20 -5.62
C TYR A 64 0.97 0.70 -4.23
N VAL A 65 -0.04 1.55 -4.14
CA VAL A 65 -0.64 1.96 -2.87
C VAL A 65 -2.09 1.54 -2.85
N GLY A 66 -2.51 0.81 -1.82
CA GLY A 66 -3.90 0.42 -1.65
C GLY A 66 -4.40 0.68 -0.24
N LYS A 67 -5.68 0.41 -0.02
CA LYS A 67 -6.32 0.56 1.29
C LYS A 67 -7.24 -0.61 1.61
N CYS A 68 -7.54 -0.77 2.88
CA CYS A 68 -8.61 -1.62 3.38
C CYS A 68 -9.31 -0.90 4.54
N SER A 69 -10.61 -0.66 4.38
CA SER A 69 -11.43 0.05 5.38
C SER A 69 -12.69 -0.74 5.77
N SER A 70 -13.07 -1.72 4.95
CA SER A 70 -14.21 -2.63 5.16
C SER A 70 -13.79 -4.09 5.27
N SER A 71 -12.49 -4.36 5.26
CA SER A 71 -11.88 -5.67 5.44
C SER A 71 -10.54 -5.46 6.14
N SER A 72 -10.03 -6.50 6.77
CA SER A 72 -8.69 -6.48 7.39
C SER A 72 -7.56 -6.62 6.35
N PHE A 73 -6.31 -6.38 6.78
CA PHE A 73 -5.11 -6.65 5.97
C PHE A 73 -5.02 -8.13 5.60
N ILE A 74 -5.29 -9.04 6.55
CA ILE A 74 -5.25 -10.49 6.32
C ILE A 74 -6.24 -10.94 5.22
N GLU A 75 -7.36 -10.24 5.05
CA GLU A 75 -8.30 -10.50 3.96
C GLU A 75 -7.95 -9.77 2.65
N ARG A 76 -7.42 -8.54 2.75
CA ARG A 76 -7.22 -7.68 1.57
C ARG A 76 -5.95 -8.00 0.81
N ILE A 77 -4.85 -8.26 1.51
CA ILE A 77 -3.54 -8.44 0.90
C ILE A 77 -3.53 -9.67 -0.03
N PRO A 78 -4.01 -10.85 0.38
CA PRO A 78 -4.03 -12.03 -0.50
C PRO A 78 -4.85 -11.84 -1.78
N LYS A 79 -5.93 -11.04 -1.73
CA LYS A 79 -6.80 -10.78 -2.90
C LYS A 79 -6.09 -10.09 -4.07
N HIS A 80 -4.96 -9.42 -3.84
CA HIS A 80 -4.15 -8.84 -4.92
C HIS A 80 -3.48 -9.90 -5.78
N PHE A 81 -3.30 -11.12 -5.27
CA PHE A 81 -2.55 -12.20 -5.90
C PHE A 81 -3.46 -13.28 -6.51
N ASP A 82 -4.77 -13.00 -6.62
CA ASP A 82 -5.70 -13.88 -7.33
C ASP A 82 -5.44 -13.78 -8.84
N SER A 83 -4.77 -14.78 -9.40
CA SER A 83 -4.32 -14.81 -10.79
C SER A 83 -5.43 -15.13 -11.80
N ARG A 84 -6.66 -15.42 -11.33
CA ARG A 84 -7.80 -15.64 -12.22
C ARG A 84 -8.23 -14.30 -12.83
N LYS A 85 -8.31 -14.19 -14.15
CA LYS A 85 -8.76 -12.99 -14.86
C LYS A 85 -10.20 -12.59 -14.51
N VAL A 86 -11.02 -13.54 -14.07
CA VAL A 86 -12.39 -13.26 -13.60
C VAL A 86 -12.43 -12.70 -12.18
N ALA A 87 -11.33 -12.76 -11.42
CA ALA A 87 -11.24 -12.18 -10.09
C ALA A 87 -11.21 -10.65 -10.15
N TRP A 88 -11.71 -10.00 -9.10
CA TRP A 88 -11.92 -8.54 -9.11
C TRP A 88 -10.73 -7.70 -8.60
N PHE A 89 -9.76 -8.29 -7.90
CA PHE A 89 -8.75 -7.54 -7.14
C PHE A 89 -7.31 -7.65 -7.65
N HIS A 90 -7.10 -8.08 -8.90
CA HIS A 90 -5.75 -8.29 -9.47
C HIS A 90 -5.07 -7.02 -10.03
N ARG A 91 -5.49 -5.80 -9.63
CA ARG A 91 -4.94 -4.56 -10.22
C ARG A 91 -3.42 -4.42 -10.02
N LEU A 92 -2.89 -4.93 -8.91
CA LEU A 92 -1.44 -5.01 -8.70
C LEU A 92 -0.78 -5.85 -9.81
N LEU A 93 -1.32 -7.05 -10.07
CA LEU A 93 -0.80 -7.96 -11.08
C LEU A 93 -0.89 -7.35 -12.48
N GLU A 94 -2.02 -6.74 -12.87
CA GLU A 94 -2.12 -6.05 -14.17
C GLU A 94 -1.04 -4.99 -14.36
N LEU A 95 -0.73 -4.23 -13.30
CA LEU A 95 0.31 -3.20 -13.36
C LEU A 95 1.69 -3.83 -13.51
N ILE A 96 1.98 -4.93 -12.80
CA ILE A 96 3.22 -5.69 -12.95
C ILE A 96 3.32 -6.27 -14.38
N THR A 97 2.27 -6.93 -14.87
CA THR A 97 2.18 -7.48 -16.23
C THR A 97 2.52 -6.42 -17.27
N LEU A 98 1.87 -5.25 -17.22
CA LEU A 98 2.00 -4.21 -18.25
C LEU A 98 3.24 -3.32 -18.08
N LYS A 99 3.77 -3.14 -16.87
CA LYS A 99 4.80 -2.11 -16.57
C LYS A 99 6.12 -2.66 -16.10
N LYS A 100 6.16 -3.89 -15.60
CA LYS A 100 7.40 -4.54 -15.12
C LYS A 100 7.80 -5.71 -16.01
N LEU A 101 6.83 -6.48 -16.52
CA LEU A 101 7.08 -7.60 -17.42
C LEU A 101 6.92 -7.27 -18.91
N ASP A 102 6.42 -6.08 -19.24
CA ASP A 102 6.13 -5.62 -20.62
C ASP A 102 5.26 -6.59 -21.45
N LEU A 103 4.37 -7.32 -20.78
CA LEU A 103 3.42 -8.22 -21.42
C LEU A 103 2.19 -7.43 -21.86
N LYS A 104 1.85 -7.49 -23.15
CA LYS A 104 0.78 -6.65 -23.75
C LYS A 104 -0.64 -7.14 -23.48
N ILE A 105 -0.81 -8.37 -23.00
CA ILE A 105 -2.11 -9.03 -22.86
C ILE A 105 -2.30 -9.44 -21.40
N ILE A 106 -3.48 -9.11 -20.84
CA ILE A 106 -3.94 -9.61 -19.55
C ILE A 106 -4.74 -10.91 -19.76
N SER A 107 -4.12 -12.02 -19.40
CA SER A 107 -4.63 -13.40 -19.35
C SER A 107 -4.27 -14.07 -18.02
N ASP A 108 -4.90 -15.20 -17.70
CA ASP A 108 -4.57 -15.99 -16.50
C ASP A 108 -3.06 -16.33 -16.43
N ASP A 109 -2.44 -16.73 -17.56
CA ASP A 109 -1.00 -17.00 -17.65
C ASP A 109 -0.15 -15.75 -17.34
N SER A 110 -0.50 -14.60 -17.91
CA SER A 110 0.23 -13.35 -17.66
C SER A 110 0.09 -12.86 -16.21
N LEU A 111 -1.06 -13.15 -15.58
CA LEU A 111 -1.33 -12.81 -14.18
C LEU A 111 -0.59 -13.76 -13.24
N LEU A 112 -0.48 -15.05 -13.60
CA LEU A 112 0.34 -16.01 -12.85
C LEU A 112 1.81 -15.58 -12.84
N LYS A 113 2.39 -15.25 -14.02
CA LYS A 113 3.75 -14.72 -14.13
C LYS A 113 3.96 -13.44 -13.32
N ALA A 114 2.97 -12.54 -13.32
CA ALA A 114 3.02 -11.33 -12.50
C ALA A 114 2.93 -11.63 -11.00
N SER A 115 2.20 -12.66 -10.60
CA SER A 115 2.12 -13.13 -9.21
C SER A 115 3.48 -13.65 -8.75
N ASP A 116 4.11 -14.51 -9.54
CA ASP A 116 5.46 -15.03 -9.27
C ASP A 116 6.47 -13.88 -9.14
N TYR A 117 6.46 -12.93 -10.09
CA TYR A 117 7.28 -11.73 -10.00
C TYR A 117 7.03 -10.96 -8.71
N ALA A 118 5.77 -10.78 -8.31
CA ALA A 118 5.42 -10.02 -7.12
C ALA A 118 5.98 -10.68 -5.85
N PHE A 119 5.82 -12.00 -5.68
CA PHE A 119 6.34 -12.71 -4.51
C PHE A 119 7.87 -12.65 -4.42
N GLU A 120 8.58 -12.78 -5.54
CA GLU A 120 10.04 -12.79 -5.56
C GLU A 120 10.69 -11.41 -5.40
N ASN A 121 10.06 -10.35 -5.93
CA ASN A 121 10.72 -9.04 -6.08
C ASN A 121 10.14 -7.94 -5.22
N THR A 122 8.98 -8.14 -4.60
CA THR A 122 8.27 -7.06 -3.90
C THR A 122 8.21 -7.24 -2.40
N SER A 123 8.10 -6.11 -1.70
CA SER A 123 7.90 -6.04 -0.26
C SER A 123 6.67 -5.22 0.10
N LEU A 124 6.18 -5.39 1.33
CA LEU A 124 4.97 -4.78 1.84
C LEU A 124 5.27 -3.86 3.03
N ILE A 125 4.67 -2.68 3.04
CA ILE A 125 4.54 -1.81 4.21
C ILE A 125 3.06 -1.67 4.54
N LEU A 126 2.72 -1.81 5.81
CA LEU A 126 1.39 -1.61 6.37
C LEU A 126 1.37 -0.33 7.21
N ILE A 127 0.29 0.43 7.10
CA ILE A 127 -0.02 1.59 7.95
C ILE A 127 -1.38 1.31 8.58
N ASN A 128 -1.37 0.90 9.84
CA ASN A 128 -2.57 0.56 10.60
C ASN A 128 -3.21 1.80 11.22
N PHE A 129 -4.53 1.78 11.27
CA PHE A 129 -5.36 2.85 11.82
C PHE A 129 -6.18 2.28 12.97
N SER A 130 -6.37 3.06 14.03
CA SER A 130 -7.39 2.74 15.04
C SER A 130 -8.80 2.91 14.45
N ILE A 131 -9.80 2.38 15.16
CA ILE A 131 -11.18 2.34 14.64
C ILE A 131 -11.80 3.73 14.48
N ASP A 132 -11.48 4.66 15.39
CA ASP A 132 -11.89 6.07 15.37
C ASP A 132 -11.25 6.85 14.21
N GLN A 133 -10.10 6.37 13.69
CA GLN A 133 -9.38 7.00 12.59
C GLN A 133 -9.80 6.47 11.21
N LYS A 134 -10.77 5.54 11.14
CA LYS A 134 -11.20 4.88 9.89
C LYS A 134 -11.57 5.86 8.76
N ALA A 135 -12.15 7.02 9.10
CA ALA A 135 -12.51 8.05 8.12
C ALA A 135 -11.29 8.61 7.35
N SER A 136 -10.10 8.59 7.96
CA SER A 136 -8.87 9.15 7.41
C SER A 136 -8.18 8.24 6.38
N ILE A 137 -8.50 6.94 6.35
CA ILE A 137 -7.84 5.92 5.51
C ILE A 137 -7.88 6.30 4.02
N LYS A 138 -9.04 6.72 3.52
CA LYS A 138 -9.20 7.10 2.10
C LYS A 138 -8.36 8.34 1.76
N SER A 139 -8.25 9.28 2.68
CA SER A 139 -7.47 10.50 2.47
C SER A 139 -5.97 10.21 2.48
N LEU A 140 -5.49 9.36 3.38
CA LEU A 140 -4.08 8.94 3.36
C LEU A 140 -3.73 8.16 2.10
N GLU A 141 -4.56 7.21 1.66
CA GLU A 141 -4.32 6.47 0.40
C GLU A 141 -4.19 7.42 -0.80
N LYS A 142 -5.07 8.43 -0.88
CA LYS A 142 -4.97 9.46 -1.91
C LYS A 142 -3.65 10.23 -1.81
N LEU A 143 -3.28 10.68 -0.61
CA LEU A 143 -2.04 11.42 -0.38
C LEU A 143 -0.83 10.61 -0.84
N LEU A 144 -0.72 9.35 -0.40
CA LEU A 144 0.38 8.46 -0.75
C LEU A 144 0.48 8.23 -2.26
N ARG A 145 -0.66 8.06 -2.97
CA ARG A 145 -0.65 7.95 -4.44
C ARG A 145 -0.20 9.20 -5.16
N ILE A 146 -0.38 10.37 -4.54
CA ILE A 146 0.09 11.65 -5.08
C ILE A 146 1.59 11.81 -4.85
N ILE A 147 2.07 11.57 -3.63
CA ILE A 147 3.44 11.89 -3.23
C ILE A 147 4.45 10.80 -3.59
N LEU A 148 4.07 9.52 -3.49
CA LEU A 148 4.95 8.38 -3.82
C LEU A 148 4.92 8.05 -5.32
N LYS A 149 3.93 8.55 -6.07
CA LYS A 149 3.75 8.33 -7.51
C LYS A 149 3.89 6.85 -7.96
N PRO A 150 3.19 5.89 -7.31
CA PRO A 150 3.23 4.47 -7.70
C PRO A 150 2.69 4.23 -9.11
N LEU A 151 2.76 2.99 -9.60
CA LEU A 151 2.18 2.62 -10.91
C LEU A 151 0.67 2.87 -10.96
N ASN A 152 -0.03 2.81 -9.81
CA ASN A 152 -1.44 3.18 -9.68
C ASN A 152 -1.68 4.66 -9.31
N LYS A 153 -0.72 5.56 -9.52
CA LYS A 153 -0.85 7.01 -9.25
C LYS A 153 -2.01 7.66 -10.01
N PHE A 154 -2.44 8.82 -9.54
CA PHE A 154 -3.31 9.70 -10.31
C PHE A 154 -2.53 10.36 -11.44
N LYS A 155 -3.10 10.43 -12.64
CA LYS A 155 -2.43 11.06 -13.80
C LYS A 155 -2.21 12.57 -13.62
N ASN A 156 -3.20 13.27 -13.05
CA ASN A 156 -3.24 14.73 -13.05
C ASN A 156 -3.27 15.37 -11.64
N LYS A 157 -3.10 14.59 -10.57
CA LYS A 157 -3.08 15.14 -9.20
C LYS A 157 -1.65 15.33 -8.71
N LYS A 158 -1.40 16.48 -8.11
CA LYS A 158 -0.13 16.84 -7.49
C LYS A 158 -0.42 17.52 -6.14
N LEU A 159 0.47 17.30 -5.18
CA LEU A 159 0.46 18.07 -3.95
C LEU A 159 1.11 19.43 -4.24
N LYS A 160 0.47 20.51 -3.78
CA LYS A 160 0.98 21.88 -4.02
C LYS A 160 2.10 22.25 -3.06
N ASP A 161 2.03 21.76 -1.83
CA ASP A 161 2.97 22.05 -0.76
C ASP A 161 3.39 20.75 -0.06
N TYR A 162 4.68 20.43 -0.10
CA TYR A 162 5.24 19.22 0.52
C TYR A 162 5.57 19.43 2.02
N ASN A 163 5.49 20.65 2.53
CA ASN A 163 5.58 20.94 3.96
C ASN A 163 4.22 20.83 4.66
N MET A 164 3.13 20.60 3.92
CA MET A 164 1.80 20.34 4.48
C MET A 164 1.84 19.11 5.39
N ILE A 165 1.27 19.24 6.59
CA ILE A 165 1.18 18.15 7.56
C ILE A 165 0.12 17.14 7.08
N VAL A 166 0.38 15.85 7.30
CA VAL A 166 -0.50 14.76 6.88
C VAL A 166 -1.92 14.92 7.43
N SER A 167 -2.08 15.26 8.70
CA SER A 167 -3.39 15.50 9.33
C SER A 167 -4.13 16.68 8.68
N GLU A 168 -3.45 17.79 8.41
CA GLU A 168 -4.02 18.95 7.72
C GLU A 168 -4.55 18.58 6.32
N TYR A 169 -3.76 17.83 5.54
CA TYR A 169 -4.22 17.34 4.24
C TYR A 169 -5.49 16.50 4.40
N ILE A 170 -5.51 15.58 5.36
CA ILE A 170 -6.63 14.67 5.60
C ILE A 170 -7.90 15.46 5.94
N ASP A 171 -7.80 16.48 6.78
CA ASP A 171 -8.96 17.27 7.20
C ASP A 171 -9.49 18.15 6.06
N ILE A 172 -8.61 18.71 5.21
CA ILE A 172 -9.01 19.38 3.97
C ILE A 172 -9.80 18.44 3.04
N GLN A 173 -9.42 17.15 2.98
CA GLN A 173 -10.11 16.17 2.13
C GLN A 173 -11.44 15.69 2.71
N LYS A 174 -11.67 15.77 4.02
CA LYS A 174 -12.96 15.39 4.63
C LYS A 174 -14.04 16.44 4.37
N ASN A 175 -13.65 17.70 4.22
CA ASN A 175 -14.55 18.83 3.98
C ASN A 175 -14.86 19.06 2.49
N LYS A 176 -14.54 18.11 1.60
CA LYS A 176 -14.76 18.15 0.16
C LYS A 176 -15.57 16.96 -0.31
#